data_AF-A0A9C8ZU50-F1
#
_entry.id   AF-A0A9C8ZU50-F1
#
_cell.length_a   1.000
_cell.length_b   1.000
_cell.length_c   1.000
_cell.angle_alpha   90.00
_cell.angle_beta   90.00
_cell.angle_gamma   90.00
#
_symmetry.space_group_name_H-M   'P 1'
#
loop_
_entity.id
_entity.type
_entity.pdbx_description
1 polymer ?
#
loop_
_entity_poly.entity_id
_entity_poly.type
_entity_poly.pdbx_seq_one_letter_code
_entity_poly.pdbx_strand_id
1 'polypeptide(L)'
;MTIKGCWFKSTHKHGHLNQTEAAKLLGIDQPKVSRLLRGQLKEFSMTKLLGFMLRLDRDIEIRIKKHRSGCLPPGIEVLSL
;
A
#
# COMPACT_ATOMS: atom_id res chain seq x y z
N MET A 1 -9.94 4.01 9.94
CA MET A 1 -9.44 4.64 8.69
C MET A 1 -9.58 3.63 7.56
N THR A 2 -10.63 3.72 6.76
CA THR A 2 -10.87 2.75 5.68
C THR A 2 -9.99 3.11 4.49
N ILE A 3 -9.19 2.15 4.02
CA ILE A 3 -8.31 2.21 2.83
C ILE A 3 -9.05 2.59 1.52
N LYS A 4 -10.37 2.85 1.57
CA LYS A 4 -11.32 3.05 0.47
C LYS A 4 -11.02 4.18 -0.53
N GLY A 5 -9.93 4.94 -0.41
CA GLY A 5 -9.61 5.92 -1.46
C GLY A 5 -8.51 6.94 -1.18
N CYS A 6 -7.80 6.87 -0.05
CA CYS A 6 -6.79 7.89 0.27
C CYS A 6 -5.46 7.69 -0.48
N TRP A 7 -5.14 6.45 -0.88
CA TRP A 7 -3.83 6.09 -1.45
C TRP A 7 -3.50 6.85 -2.74
N PHE A 8 -4.51 7.12 -3.56
CA PHE A 8 -4.33 7.85 -4.83
C PHE A 8 -4.72 9.32 -4.76
N LYS A 9 -5.49 9.73 -3.74
CA LYS A 9 -5.90 11.13 -3.57
C LYS A 9 -4.79 12.00 -2.97
N SER A 10 -3.83 11.41 -2.26
CA SER A 10 -2.85 12.16 -1.47
C SER A 10 -1.52 12.43 -2.18
N THR A 11 -1.27 11.87 -3.37
CA THR A 11 0.07 11.87 -4.01
C THR A 11 0.15 12.71 -5.29
N HIS A 12 -0.98 13.16 -5.85
CA HIS A 12 -0.97 14.10 -6.97
C HIS A 12 -1.54 15.45 -6.56
N LYS A 13 -0.65 16.45 -6.47
CA LYS A 13 -0.97 17.84 -6.13
C LYS A 13 -1.98 18.52 -7.08
N HIS A 14 -2.38 17.90 -8.21
CA HIS A 14 -3.21 18.59 -9.23
C HIS A 14 -4.31 17.76 -9.93
N GLY A 15 -4.68 16.56 -9.45
CA GLY A 15 -5.80 15.84 -10.08
C GLY A 15 -6.12 14.46 -9.51
N HIS A 16 -7.38 14.06 -9.66
CA HIS A 16 -7.84 12.71 -9.35
C HIS A 16 -7.27 11.72 -10.37
N LEU A 17 -6.41 10.80 -9.92
CA LEU A 17 -5.90 9.72 -10.76
C LEU A 17 -7.06 8.77 -11.13
N ASN A 18 -7.36 8.62 -12.42
CA ASN A 18 -8.36 7.64 -12.85
C ASN A 18 -7.80 6.21 -12.75
N GLN A 19 -8.66 5.18 -12.77
CA GLN A 19 -8.21 3.79 -12.55
C GLN A 19 -7.22 3.28 -13.61
N THR A 20 -7.27 3.82 -14.82
CA THR A 20 -6.36 3.45 -15.92
C THR A 20 -4.99 4.07 -15.74
N GLU A 21 -4.92 5.31 -15.23
CA GLU A 21 -3.67 5.96 -14.84
C GLU A 21 -3.04 5.27 -13.63
N ALA A 22 -3.85 4.91 -12.64
CA ALA A 22 -3.42 4.07 -11.50
C ALA A 22 -2.86 2.73 -11.97
N ALA A 23 -3.48 2.10 -12.98
CA ALA A 23 -3.02 0.84 -13.55
C ALA A 23 -1.61 0.99 -14.16
N LYS A 24 -1.40 2.05 -14.94
CA LYS A 24 -0.09 2.38 -15.52
C LYS A 24 0.95 2.68 -14.44
N LEU A 25 0.61 3.52 -13.46
CA LEU A 25 1.51 3.90 -12.36
C LEU A 25 1.92 2.69 -11.52
N LEU A 26 0.97 1.83 -11.17
CA LEU A 26 1.23 0.65 -10.34
C LEU A 26 1.76 -0.55 -11.12
N GLY A 27 1.74 -0.52 -12.45
CA GLY A 27 2.14 -1.63 -13.31
C GLY A 27 1.24 -2.86 -13.17
N ILE A 28 -0.08 -2.66 -13.03
CA ILE A 28 -1.08 -3.72 -12.90
C ILE A 28 -2.30 -3.38 -13.77
N ASP A 29 -3.10 -4.39 -14.11
CA ASP A 29 -4.32 -4.17 -14.91
C ASP A 29 -5.38 -3.37 -14.13
N GLN A 30 -6.20 -2.60 -14.84
CA GLN A 30 -7.27 -1.79 -14.26
C GLN A 30 -8.27 -2.59 -13.38
N PRO A 31 -8.64 -3.85 -13.69
CA PRO A 31 -9.42 -4.68 -12.77
C PRO A 31 -8.72 -4.94 -11.43
N LYS A 32 -7.39 -5.11 -11.43
CA LYS A 32 -6.60 -5.28 -10.19
C LYS A 32 -6.59 -3.97 -9.39
N VAL A 33 -6.50 -2.81 -10.03
CA VAL A 33 -6.66 -1.50 -9.37
C VAL A 33 -8.02 -1.40 -8.69
N SER A 34 -9.10 -1.78 -9.37
CA SER A 34 -10.46 -1.77 -8.80
C SER A 34 -10.55 -2.65 -7.56
N ARG A 35 -9.97 -3.86 -7.59
CA ARG A 35 -9.89 -4.76 -6.43
C ARG A 35 -9.08 -4.16 -5.29
N LEU A 36 -7.93 -3.56 -5.59
CA LEU A 36 -7.08 -2.86 -4.62
C LEU A 36 -7.84 -1.72 -3.92
N LEU A 37 -8.54 -0.88 -4.69
CA LEU A 37 -9.37 0.22 -4.18
C LEU A 37 -10.54 -0.25 -3.32
N ARG A 38 -11.08 -1.43 -3.61
CA ARG A 38 -12.12 -2.10 -2.80
C ARG A 38 -11.58 -2.80 -1.55
N GLY A 39 -10.27 -2.73 -1.30
CA GLY A 39 -9.62 -3.34 -0.13
C GLY A 39 -9.43 -4.86 -0.26
N GLN A 40 -9.53 -5.42 -1.47
CA GLN A 40 -9.29 -6.84 -1.71
C GLN A 40 -7.78 -7.13 -1.81
N LEU A 41 -7.08 -6.98 -0.69
CA LEU A 41 -5.62 -7.08 -0.63
C LEU A 41 -5.09 -8.52 -0.68
N LYS A 42 -5.94 -9.52 -0.37
CA LYS A 42 -5.57 -10.95 -0.37
C LYS A 42 -5.04 -11.46 -1.71
N GLU A 43 -5.37 -10.76 -2.79
CA GLU A 43 -4.96 -11.07 -4.16
C GLU A 43 -3.53 -10.57 -4.49
N PHE A 44 -2.90 -9.83 -3.57
CA PHE A 44 -1.59 -9.23 -3.74
C PHE A 44 -0.63 -9.77 -2.68
N SER A 45 0.59 -10.09 -3.10
CA SER A 45 1.65 -10.41 -2.14
C SER A 45 2.06 -9.15 -1.36
N MET A 46 2.61 -9.35 -0.16
CA MET A 46 3.15 -8.25 0.64
C MET A 46 4.18 -7.43 -0.16
N THR A 47 5.07 -8.10 -0.91
CA THR A 47 6.05 -7.43 -1.78
C THR A 47 5.40 -6.53 -2.83
N LYS A 48 4.27 -6.95 -3.42
CA LYS A 48 3.52 -6.10 -4.37
C LYS A 48 2.93 -4.88 -3.67
N LEU A 49 2.34 -5.06 -2.49
CA LEU A 49 1.77 -3.96 -1.72
C LEU A 49 2.84 -2.93 -1.35
N LEU A 50 4.01 -3.39 -0.89
CA LEU A 50 5.16 -2.52 -0.62
C LEU A 50 5.66 -1.84 -1.91
N GLY A 51 5.76 -2.58 -3.02
CA GLY A 51 6.13 -2.00 -4.32
C GLY A 51 5.15 -0.93 -4.81
N PHE A 52 3.85 -1.05 -4.52
CA PHE A 52 2.88 0.00 -4.83
C PHE A 52 3.13 1.27 -4.00
N MET A 53 3.51 1.14 -2.73
CA MET A 53 3.85 2.29 -1.90
C MET A 53 5.09 3.02 -2.44
N LEU A 54 6.12 2.29 -2.85
CA LEU A 54 7.31 2.89 -3.49
C LEU A 54 6.96 3.63 -4.79
N ARG A 55 6.11 3.05 -5.65
CA ARG A 55 5.63 3.69 -6.89
C ARG A 55 4.74 4.90 -6.65
N LEU A 56 4.18 5.03 -5.45
CA LEU A 56 3.41 6.17 -5.00
C LEU A 56 4.29 7.22 -4.30
N ASP A 57 5.61 7.17 -4.50
CA ASP A 57 6.58 8.13 -3.95
C ASP A 57 6.57 8.14 -2.41
N ARG A 58 6.45 6.93 -1.81
CA ARG A 58 6.56 6.72 -0.37
C ARG A 58 7.78 5.88 -0.08
N ASP A 59 8.62 6.38 0.81
CA ASP A 59 9.71 5.59 1.36
C ASP A 59 9.19 4.58 2.37
N ILE A 60 9.81 3.39 2.37
CA ILE A 60 9.48 2.31 3.31
C ILE A 60 10.76 1.93 4.04
N GLU A 61 10.71 2.02 5.37
CA GLU A 61 11.79 1.56 6.23
C GLU A 61 11.37 0.26 6.96
N ILE A 62 12.11 -0.83 6.73
CA ILE A 62 11.88 -2.11 7.41
C ILE A 62 12.90 -2.25 8.54
N ARG A 63 12.46 -2.09 9.79
CA ARG A 63 13.31 -2.25 10.98
C ARG A 63 13.08 -3.62 11.62
N ILE A 64 14.10 -4.48 11.60
CA ILE A 64 14.07 -5.78 12.30
C ILE A 64 14.63 -5.57 13.71
N LYS A 65 13.85 -5.93 14.74
CA LYS A 65 14.25 -5.83 16.15
C LYS A 65 14.20 -7.21 16.80
N LYS A 66 15.06 -7.46 17.79
CA LYS A 66 14.99 -8.67 18.60
C LYS A 66 13.63 -8.75 19.29
N HIS A 67 12.96 -9.90 19.18
CA HIS A 67 11.71 -10.13 19.86
C HIS A 67 11.92 -10.14 21.39
N ARG A 68 11.16 -9.33 22.12
CA ARG A 68 11.12 -9.37 23.58
C ARG A 68 10.05 -10.38 24.00
N SER A 69 10.48 -11.60 24.27
CA SER A 69 9.64 -12.66 24.82
C SER A 69 9.08 -12.20 26.17
N GLY A 70 7.76 -12.19 26.35
CA GLY A 70 7.16 -11.87 27.65
C GLY A 70 5.68 -11.50 27.66
N CYS A 71 5.10 -11.02 26.54
CA CYS A 71 3.67 -10.66 26.55
C CYS A 71 2.95 -10.64 25.18
N LEU A 72 3.65 -10.50 24.05
CA LEU A 72 3.02 -10.38 22.74
C LEU A 72 3.68 -11.31 21.71
N PRO A 73 2.94 -11.89 20.76
CA PRO A 73 3.51 -12.62 19.64
C PRO A 73 4.34 -11.68 18.74
N PRO A 74 5.33 -12.20 18.00
CA PRO A 74 5.98 -11.44 16.94
C PRO A 74 4.97 -10.87 15.95
N GLY A 75 5.21 -9.66 15.46
CA GLY A 75 4.29 -8.96 14.58
C GLY A 75 5.01 -7.99 13.64
N ILE A 76 4.27 -7.57 12.61
CA ILE A 76 4.67 -6.50 11.69
C ILE A 76 3.86 -5.27 12.06
N GLU A 77 4.54 -4.18 12.37
CA GLU A 77 3.94 -2.88 12.65
C GLU A 77 4.27 -1.92 11.52
N VAL A 78 3.26 -1.19 11.03
CA VAL A 78 3.43 -0.15 10.01
C VAL A 78 3.25 1.20 10.67
N LEU A 79 4.32 1.98 10.72
CA LEU A 79 4.31 3.36 11.21
C LEU A 79 4.05 4.29 10.02
N SER A 80 3.01 5.11 10.10
CA SER A 80 2.79 6.21 9.16
C SER A 80 3.35 7.48 9.80
N LEU A 81 4.26 8.16 9.09
CA LEU A 81 4.68 9.52 9.42
C LEU A 81 3.72 10.54 8.81
#